data_AF-A0A673WXM3-F1
#
_entry.id   AF-A0A673WXM3-F1
#
_cell.length_a   1.000
_cell.length_b   1.000
_cell.length_c   1.000
_cell.angle_alpha   90.00
_cell.angle_beta   90.00
_cell.angle_gamma   90.00
#
_symmetry.space_group_name_H-M   'P 1'
#
loop_
_entity.id
_entity.type
_entity.pdbx_description
1 polymer ?
#
loop_
_entity_poly.entity_id
_entity_poly.type
_entity_poly.pdbx_seq_one_letter_code
_entity_poly.pdbx_strand_id
1 'polypeptide(L)'
;MEYSLVCHNLYAFSFSPVKNKLFLLGIMFLLWAYMLYSCVGYCATMPSLVVDNYRGKETGSVVGKRIENNGRVDLMSRLLPRPQPWVDIESDYDEPSVRTSSRDLLNNDIDAYRGAEDWDEMRGEGQRAPEPGAMSSFSNGSGSKKLPQAIIIGVKKGGTRALLEFLRVHPDIRAVGAEPHFFDRNYENGLEWYRELMPKTLEGQITMEKTPSYFVTREAPARISAMSRDTKLIVVVRDPVTRAISDYTQTLSKNPDIPTFESLTFKNRTTGLIDTSWSAIQIGIYAKHLDNWLQYFPMGQILFVSGERLISDPAGELGRVQDFLGLKRIITDKHFYFNQTKGFPCLKKAEGSSKPHCLGKTKGRTHPNIHPEVVQRLRDFYRPFNMKFYQMTGHNFGWD
;
A
#
# COMPACT_ATOMS: atom_id res chain seq x y z
N MET A 1 -24.92 -66.09 41.72
CA MET A 1 -26.32 -66.57 41.62
C MET A 1 -27.19 -65.33 41.73
N GLU A 2 -27.74 -64.87 40.60
CA GLU A 2 -29.21 -64.92 40.31
C GLU A 2 -29.91 -63.67 40.90
N TYR A 3 -30.75 -62.85 40.26
CA TYR A 3 -31.46 -62.80 38.97
C TYR A 3 -31.84 -61.32 38.65
N SER A 4 -32.17 -61.03 37.39
CA SER A 4 -32.77 -59.80 36.82
C SER A 4 -34.22 -59.51 37.36
N LEU A 5 -35.05 -58.51 36.99
CA LEU A 5 -35.24 -57.57 35.84
C LEU A 5 -36.42 -56.59 36.18
N VAL A 6 -36.68 -55.58 35.30
CA VAL A 6 -37.92 -54.74 35.11
C VAL A 6 -38.03 -53.42 35.93
N CYS A 7 -37.79 -52.21 35.41
CA CYS A 7 -38.49 -51.32 34.44
C CYS A 7 -39.77 -50.59 34.95
N HIS A 8 -39.76 -49.25 34.99
CA HIS A 8 -40.67 -48.38 34.21
C HIS A 8 -40.26 -46.88 34.20
N ASN A 9 -40.31 -46.31 32.99
CA ASN A 9 -40.01 -44.95 32.54
C ASN A 9 -41.22 -44.00 32.73
N LEU A 10 -40.97 -42.68 32.82
CA LEU A 10 -41.87 -41.64 32.28
C LEU A 10 -41.07 -40.40 31.80
N TYR A 11 -40.87 -40.36 30.47
CA TYR A 11 -40.84 -39.23 29.51
C TYR A 11 -39.89 -38.04 29.68
N ALA A 12 -38.75 -38.12 29.00
CA ALA A 12 -38.11 -36.98 28.35
C ALA A 12 -38.11 -37.20 26.83
N PHE A 13 -38.89 -36.40 26.09
CA PHE A 13 -38.91 -36.43 24.62
C PHE A 13 -37.64 -35.78 24.07
N SER A 14 -36.73 -36.59 23.53
CA SER A 14 -35.58 -36.13 22.76
C SER A 14 -35.99 -35.88 21.31
N PHE A 15 -36.03 -34.62 20.88
CA PHE A 15 -36.22 -34.26 19.48
C PHE A 15 -34.89 -34.38 18.71
N SER A 16 -34.91 -35.15 17.62
CA SER A 16 -33.74 -35.38 16.77
C SER A 16 -33.17 -34.06 16.20
N PRO A 17 -31.84 -33.88 16.21
CA PRO A 17 -31.14 -32.66 15.74
C PRO A 17 -31.41 -32.32 14.27
N VAL A 18 -31.96 -33.24 13.48
CA VAL A 18 -32.35 -33.02 12.08
C VAL A 18 -33.62 -32.16 11.99
N LYS A 19 -34.57 -32.32 12.93
CA LYS A 19 -35.83 -31.55 12.93
C LYS A 19 -35.59 -30.06 13.23
N ASN A 20 -34.63 -29.75 14.09
CA ASN A 20 -34.25 -28.37 14.42
C ASN A 20 -33.62 -27.66 13.22
N LYS A 21 -32.81 -28.36 12.41
CA LYS A 21 -32.23 -27.80 11.18
C LYS A 21 -33.29 -27.55 10.11
N LEU A 22 -34.25 -28.47 9.94
CA LEU A 22 -35.36 -28.28 9.01
C LEU A 22 -36.27 -27.11 9.42
N PHE A 23 -36.53 -26.96 10.72
CA PHE A 23 -37.33 -25.88 11.26
C PHE A 23 -36.65 -24.51 11.06
N LEU A 24 -35.35 -24.41 11.31
CA LEU A 24 -34.56 -23.20 11.05
C LEU A 24 -34.52 -22.84 9.55
N LEU A 25 -34.36 -23.83 8.67
CA LEU A 25 -34.43 -23.61 7.22
C LEU A 25 -35.81 -23.11 6.79
N GLY A 26 -36.89 -23.62 7.39
CA GLY A 26 -38.25 -23.13 7.16
C GLY A 26 -38.44 -21.67 7.58
N ILE A 27 -37.93 -21.28 8.75
CA ILE A 27 -37.98 -19.88 9.22
C ILE A 27 -37.18 -18.96 8.28
N MET A 28 -35.97 -19.37 7.87
CA MET A 28 -35.15 -18.58 6.96
C MET A 28 -35.82 -18.40 5.59
N PHE A 29 -36.50 -19.43 5.08
CA PHE A 29 -37.24 -19.34 3.82
C PHE A 29 -38.43 -18.38 3.92
N LEU A 30 -39.19 -18.41 5.02
CA LEU A 30 -40.31 -17.49 5.24
C LEU A 30 -39.86 -16.03 5.36
N LEU A 31 -38.75 -15.76 6.04
CA LEU A 31 -38.18 -14.41 6.13
C LEU A 31 -37.68 -13.91 4.77
N TRP A 32 -37.07 -14.78 3.98
CA TRP A 32 -36.63 -14.44 2.62
C TRP A 32 -37.81 -14.14 1.70
N ALA A 33 -38.88 -14.95 1.75
CA ALA A 33 -40.10 -14.73 0.99
C ALA A 33 -40.81 -13.42 1.40
N TYR A 34 -40.84 -13.11 2.71
CA TYR A 34 -41.41 -11.86 3.22
C TYR A 34 -40.63 -10.61 2.78
N MET A 35 -39.30 -10.69 2.75
CA MET A 35 -38.45 -9.62 2.21
C MET A 35 -38.71 -9.39 0.72
N LEU A 36 -38.85 -10.45 -0.06
CA LEU A 36 -39.19 -10.37 -1.48
C LEU A 36 -40.59 -9.78 -1.71
N TYR A 37 -41.57 -10.20 -0.92
CA TYR A 37 -42.92 -9.62 -0.92
C TYR A 37 -42.91 -8.11 -0.60
N SER A 38 -42.12 -7.72 0.40
CA SER A 38 -41.95 -6.31 0.77
C SER A 38 -41.30 -5.49 -0.36
N CYS A 39 -40.29 -6.03 -1.04
CA CYS A 39 -39.63 -5.34 -2.16
C CYS A 39 -40.53 -5.17 -3.39
N VAL A 40 -41.47 -6.09 -3.63
CA VAL A 40 -42.42 -5.98 -4.76
C VAL A 40 -43.55 -4.99 -4.43
N GLY A 41 -43.93 -4.83 -3.16
CA GLY A 41 -44.95 -3.88 -2.71
C GLY A 41 -44.54 -2.39 -2.76
N TYR A 42 -43.24 -2.08 -2.82
CA TYR A 42 -42.73 -0.70 -2.85
C TYR A 42 -42.53 -0.11 -4.27
N CYS A 43 -42.78 -0.88 -5.33
CA CYS A 43 -42.68 -0.38 -6.71
C CYS A 43 -44.01 0.12 -7.32
N ALA A 44 -45.10 0.15 -6.55
CA ALA A 44 -46.39 0.67 -7.01
C ALA A 44 -46.86 1.82 -6.11
N THR A 45 -46.26 3.01 -6.26
CA THR A 45 -46.87 4.34 -6.03
C THR A 45 -45.81 5.43 -6.19
N MET A 46 -45.65 5.95 -7.41
CA MET A 46 -45.13 7.29 -7.64
C MET A 46 -46.07 8.01 -8.63
N PRO A 47 -46.65 9.16 -8.27
CA PRO A 47 -47.47 9.95 -9.18
C PRO A 47 -46.58 10.67 -10.21
N SER A 48 -47.00 10.61 -11.47
CA SER A 48 -46.47 11.37 -12.60
C SER A 48 -46.74 12.86 -12.43
N LEU A 49 -45.67 13.67 -12.38
CA LEU A 49 -45.77 15.13 -12.54
C LEU A 49 -45.80 15.47 -14.03
N VAL A 50 -46.95 15.99 -14.45
CA VAL A 50 -47.25 16.61 -15.73
C VAL A 50 -46.44 17.91 -15.85
N VAL A 51 -45.70 18.07 -16.94
CA VAL A 51 -45.13 19.36 -17.36
C VAL A 51 -46.00 19.88 -18.50
N ASP A 52 -46.83 20.88 -18.19
CA ASP A 52 -47.62 21.63 -19.16
C ASP A 52 -46.73 22.58 -19.97
N ASN A 53 -46.77 22.44 -21.29
CA ASN A 53 -46.22 23.38 -22.26
C ASN A 53 -47.23 24.51 -22.50
N TYR A 54 -46.94 25.73 -22.05
CA TYR A 54 -47.61 26.93 -22.54
C TYR A 54 -46.70 27.77 -23.44
N ARG A 55 -47.20 27.98 -24.65
CA ARG A 55 -46.67 28.75 -25.77
C ARG A 55 -47.25 30.17 -25.69
N GLY A 56 -46.40 31.21 -25.71
CA GLY A 56 -46.83 32.61 -25.81
C GLY A 56 -45.68 33.54 -26.20
N LYS A 57 -45.80 34.18 -27.37
CA LYS A 57 -44.93 35.22 -27.94
C LYS A 57 -45.32 36.61 -27.41
N GLU A 58 -44.36 37.55 -27.35
CA GLU A 58 -44.40 39.02 -27.65
C GLU A 58 -43.25 39.71 -26.87
N THR A 59 -42.13 40.18 -27.47
CA THR A 59 -41.81 41.45 -28.17
C THR A 59 -41.86 42.77 -27.35
N GLY A 60 -40.69 43.45 -27.27
CA GLY A 60 -40.49 44.91 -27.00
C GLY A 60 -40.06 45.24 -25.55
N SER A 61 -38.87 45.74 -25.18
CA SER A 61 -38.05 46.94 -25.55
C SER A 61 -38.01 47.99 -24.40
N VAL A 62 -36.81 48.58 -24.18
CA VAL A 62 -36.44 49.78 -23.37
C VAL A 62 -36.55 49.63 -21.83
N VAL A 63 -35.70 50.11 -20.89
CA VAL A 63 -34.75 51.23 -20.67
C VAL A 63 -33.77 50.72 -19.56
N GLY A 64 -32.44 50.80 -19.60
CA GLY A 64 -31.57 51.98 -19.50
C GLY A 64 -31.22 52.36 -18.04
N LYS A 65 -30.02 52.02 -17.55
CA LYS A 65 -29.27 52.91 -16.65
C LYS A 65 -27.76 52.63 -16.62
N ARG A 66 -27.04 53.72 -16.83
CA ARG A 66 -25.60 53.94 -17.01
C ARG A 66 -24.99 54.33 -15.67
N ILE A 67 -23.83 53.79 -15.32
CA ILE A 67 -22.85 54.45 -14.46
C ILE A 67 -21.48 54.29 -15.13
N GLU A 68 -20.91 55.42 -15.51
CA GLU A 68 -19.51 55.59 -15.95
C GLU A 68 -18.62 55.66 -14.70
N ASN A 69 -17.43 55.04 -14.70
CA ASN A 69 -16.20 55.81 -14.94
C ASN A 69 -14.90 54.96 -14.97
N ASN A 70 -14.07 55.37 -15.94
CA ASN A 70 -12.62 55.32 -16.04
C ASN A 70 -11.85 54.00 -16.14
N GLY A 71 -11.27 53.81 -17.33
CA GLY A 71 -10.31 52.77 -17.64
C GLY A 71 -8.87 53.12 -17.26
N ARG A 72 -8.09 52.06 -17.12
CA ARG A 72 -6.69 52.04 -17.52
C ARG A 72 -6.48 50.72 -18.26
N VAL A 73 -6.31 50.84 -19.57
CA VAL A 73 -5.94 49.76 -20.48
C VAL A 73 -4.50 49.38 -20.14
N ASP A 74 -4.27 48.15 -19.70
CA ASP A 74 -2.95 47.53 -19.83
C ASP A 74 -3.04 46.40 -20.85
N LEU A 75 -2.26 46.61 -21.90
CA LEU A 75 -2.26 45.92 -23.18
C LEU A 75 -1.23 44.80 -23.11
N MET A 76 -1.45 43.79 -22.25
CA MET A 76 -0.53 42.65 -22.10
C MET A 76 -1.25 41.37 -21.61
N SER A 77 -2.41 41.05 -22.18
CA SER A 77 -3.17 39.83 -21.85
C SER A 77 -3.81 39.11 -23.06
N ARG A 78 -3.34 39.38 -24.28
CA ARG A 78 -3.91 38.78 -25.52
C ARG A 78 -2.97 37.88 -26.33
N LEU A 79 -1.94 37.28 -25.73
CA LEU A 79 -1.03 36.38 -26.44
C LEU A 79 -0.80 35.01 -25.78
N LEU A 80 -1.82 34.42 -25.17
CA LEU A 80 -1.78 33.00 -24.80
C LEU A 80 -3.05 32.28 -25.29
N PRO A 81 -2.91 31.14 -26.00
CA PRO A 81 -4.08 30.38 -26.48
C PRO A 81 -4.83 29.75 -25.31
N ARG A 82 -6.15 29.93 -25.28
CA ARG A 82 -7.06 29.23 -24.36
C ARG A 82 -7.11 27.74 -24.73
N PRO A 83 -7.10 26.81 -23.76
CA PRO A 83 -7.34 25.40 -24.05
C PRO A 83 -8.80 25.18 -24.47
N GLN A 84 -9.00 24.38 -25.52
CA GLN A 84 -10.33 23.99 -26.00
C GLN A 84 -11.06 23.10 -24.96
N PRO A 85 -12.40 23.16 -24.89
CA PRO A 85 -13.20 22.19 -24.14
C PRO A 85 -13.04 20.80 -24.77
N TRP A 86 -12.84 19.78 -23.93
CA TRP A 86 -12.79 18.38 -24.33
C TRP A 86 -14.13 17.97 -24.95
N VAL A 87 -14.08 17.40 -26.15
CA VAL A 87 -15.23 16.79 -26.84
C VAL A 87 -15.26 15.32 -26.46
N ASP A 88 -16.39 14.87 -25.94
CA ASP A 88 -16.67 13.47 -25.66
C ASP A 88 -16.63 12.67 -26.98
N ILE A 89 -15.66 11.78 -27.11
CA ILE A 89 -15.67 10.73 -28.14
C ILE A 89 -16.35 9.52 -27.51
N GLU A 90 -17.67 9.50 -27.63
CA GLU A 90 -18.48 8.29 -27.57
C GLU A 90 -18.17 7.49 -28.83
N SER A 91 -17.43 6.39 -28.69
CA SER A 91 -17.31 5.37 -29.73
C SER A 91 -17.93 4.09 -29.19
N ASP A 92 -19.03 3.68 -29.84
CA ASP A 92 -19.67 2.38 -29.71
C ASP A 92 -18.64 1.26 -29.59
N TYR A 93 -18.66 0.56 -28.46
CA TYR A 93 -18.04 -0.75 -28.30
C TYR A 93 -19.13 -1.73 -27.92
N ASP A 94 -19.55 -2.52 -28.90
CA ASP A 94 -20.33 -3.74 -28.68
C ASP A 94 -19.52 -4.74 -27.85
N GLU A 95 -20.16 -5.28 -26.81
CA GLU A 95 -19.63 -6.27 -25.88
C GLU A 95 -19.51 -7.65 -26.55
N PRO A 96 -18.33 -8.30 -26.61
CA PRO A 96 -18.26 -9.70 -26.99
C PRO A 96 -18.39 -10.60 -25.76
N SER A 97 -19.23 -11.62 -25.90
CA SER A 97 -19.52 -12.69 -24.93
C SER A 97 -18.30 -13.22 -24.19
N VAL A 98 -18.40 -13.22 -22.86
CA VAL A 98 -17.49 -13.85 -21.90
C VAL A 98 -17.21 -15.31 -22.26
N ARG A 99 -15.99 -15.60 -22.73
CA ARG A 99 -15.35 -16.90 -22.53
C ARG A 99 -14.36 -16.77 -21.37
N THR A 100 -14.64 -17.53 -20.32
CA THR A 100 -13.83 -17.69 -19.11
C THR A 100 -12.46 -18.27 -19.46
N SER A 101 -11.45 -17.42 -19.63
CA SER A 101 -10.03 -17.83 -19.57
C SER A 101 -9.11 -16.79 -18.91
N SER A 102 -9.61 -15.61 -18.54
CA SER A 102 -8.79 -14.52 -17.96
C SER A 102 -8.70 -14.53 -16.42
N ARG A 103 -9.36 -15.48 -15.74
CA ARG A 103 -9.25 -15.65 -14.28
C ARG A 103 -8.02 -16.46 -13.84
N ASP A 104 -7.39 -17.21 -14.76
CA ASP A 104 -6.30 -18.12 -14.40
C ASP A 104 -4.91 -17.47 -14.39
N LEU A 105 -4.73 -16.31 -15.05
CA LEU A 105 -3.42 -15.65 -15.12
C LEU A 105 -3.09 -14.79 -13.88
N LEU A 106 -4.10 -14.28 -13.17
CA LEU A 106 -3.89 -13.51 -11.93
C LEU A 106 -3.54 -14.42 -10.73
N ASN A 107 -4.00 -15.67 -10.74
CA ASN A 107 -3.67 -16.63 -9.67
C ASN A 107 -2.30 -17.29 -9.88
N ASN A 108 -1.93 -17.59 -11.14
CA ASN A 108 -0.66 -18.28 -11.42
C ASN A 108 0.58 -17.42 -11.10
N ASP A 109 0.51 -16.09 -11.27
CA ASP A 109 1.62 -15.20 -10.89
C ASP A 109 1.73 -14.99 -9.37
N ILE A 110 0.69 -15.28 -8.59
CA ILE A 110 0.73 -15.24 -7.12
C ILE A 110 1.35 -16.54 -6.57
N ASP A 111 1.08 -17.68 -7.21
CA ASP A 111 1.59 -18.98 -6.78
C ASP A 111 3.07 -19.22 -7.11
N ALA A 112 3.65 -18.52 -8.09
CA ALA A 112 5.10 -18.52 -8.36
C ALA A 112 5.94 -17.82 -7.27
N TYR A 113 5.31 -17.17 -6.28
CA TYR A 113 5.97 -16.54 -5.11
C TYR A 113 5.97 -17.42 -3.85
N ARG A 114 5.67 -18.72 -3.97
CA ARG A 114 5.90 -19.71 -2.91
C ARG A 114 7.37 -20.13 -2.88
N GLY A 115 8.23 -19.31 -2.27
CA GLY A 115 9.65 -19.63 -2.18
C GLY A 115 10.40 -18.75 -1.19
N ALA A 116 10.45 -19.24 0.05
CA ALA A 116 11.46 -19.04 1.09
C ALA A 116 12.24 -17.71 1.07
N GLU A 117 11.91 -16.81 2.00
CA GLU A 117 12.96 -16.02 2.63
C GLU A 117 13.71 -16.98 3.59
N ASP A 118 14.77 -17.57 3.05
CA ASP A 118 15.68 -18.49 3.73
C ASP A 118 16.33 -17.80 4.94
N TRP A 119 16.07 -18.36 6.12
CA TRP A 119 16.64 -17.99 7.40
C TRP A 119 17.52 -19.14 7.86
N ASP A 120 18.74 -19.23 7.33
CA ASP A 120 19.79 -20.05 7.91
C ASP A 120 21.16 -19.41 7.66
N GLU A 121 21.53 -18.44 8.49
CA GLU A 121 22.95 -18.10 8.72
C GLU A 121 23.15 -17.34 10.04
N MET A 122 22.74 -17.92 11.18
CA MET A 122 23.21 -17.52 12.51
C MET A 122 23.15 -18.67 13.54
N ARG A 123 23.64 -19.87 13.20
CA ARG A 123 23.97 -20.90 14.19
C ARG A 123 25.23 -21.69 13.84
N GLY A 124 26.22 -21.57 14.73
CA GLY A 124 27.48 -22.29 14.85
C GLY A 124 28.41 -21.39 15.68
N GLU A 125 28.89 -21.73 16.87
CA GLU A 125 29.27 -23.03 17.42
C GLU A 125 28.85 -23.16 18.90
N GLY A 126 28.72 -24.41 19.36
CA GLY A 126 28.17 -24.75 20.68
C GLY A 126 29.14 -24.53 21.85
N GLN A 127 28.56 -24.09 22.97
CA GLN A 127 29.11 -24.26 24.32
C GLN A 127 27.96 -24.56 25.30
N ARG A 128 28.23 -25.48 26.22
CA ARG A 128 27.30 -26.12 27.17
C ARG A 128 26.58 -25.10 28.06
N ALA A 129 25.32 -25.38 28.38
CA ALA A 129 24.51 -24.63 29.33
C ALA A 129 25.01 -24.80 30.79
N PRO A 130 25.11 -23.73 31.59
CA PRO A 130 25.12 -23.82 33.05
C PRO A 130 23.71 -23.62 33.65
N GLU A 131 23.48 -24.33 34.75
CA GLU A 131 22.30 -24.36 35.63
C GLU A 131 21.82 -22.96 36.12
N PRO A 132 20.53 -22.80 36.50
CA PRO A 132 19.95 -21.50 36.84
C PRO A 132 20.32 -21.06 38.26
N GLY A 133 21.35 -20.20 38.35
CA GLY A 133 21.68 -19.45 39.56
C GLY A 133 20.69 -18.30 39.81
N ALA A 134 20.11 -18.30 41.01
CA ALA A 134 19.22 -17.26 41.51
C ALA A 134 19.95 -15.91 41.70
N MET A 135 19.80 -14.99 40.73
CA MET A 135 19.79 -13.53 40.95
C MET A 135 19.60 -12.80 39.62
N SER A 136 18.35 -12.46 39.28
CA SER A 136 18.02 -11.42 38.31
C SER A 136 16.55 -11.00 38.50
N SER A 137 16.25 -10.49 39.70
CA SER A 137 15.03 -9.74 39.96
C SER A 137 15.22 -8.29 39.48
N PHE A 138 15.24 -8.05 38.17
CA PHE A 138 15.14 -6.71 37.57
C PHE A 138 14.63 -6.76 36.12
N SER A 139 13.38 -7.20 35.91
CA SER A 139 12.51 -6.66 34.83
C SER A 139 11.07 -7.19 34.98
N ASN A 140 10.35 -6.67 35.97
CA ASN A 140 8.90 -6.77 36.00
C ASN A 140 8.28 -5.86 34.91
N GLY A 141 7.76 -6.45 33.83
CA GLY A 141 6.37 -6.23 33.40
C GLY A 141 5.87 -4.88 32.82
N SER A 142 6.68 -3.95 32.30
CA SER A 142 6.13 -2.63 31.89
C SER A 142 5.79 -2.41 30.40
N GLY A 143 6.15 -3.32 29.49
CA GLY A 143 5.90 -3.13 28.04
C GLY A 143 4.69 -3.92 27.52
N SER A 144 3.89 -3.30 26.64
CA SER A 144 2.75 -3.93 25.97
C SER A 144 2.89 -3.93 24.45
N LYS A 145 2.25 -4.89 23.77
CA LYS A 145 2.17 -4.92 22.30
C LYS A 145 1.05 -3.98 21.84
N LYS A 146 1.41 -2.96 21.08
CA LYS A 146 0.47 -1.99 20.49
C LYS A 146 0.42 -2.20 18.98
N LEU A 147 -0.74 -1.97 18.35
CA LEU A 147 -0.83 -1.90 16.89
C LEU A 147 0.06 -0.74 16.37
N PRO A 148 0.59 -0.83 15.14
CA PRO A 148 1.53 0.16 14.65
C PRO A 148 0.85 1.51 14.42
N GLN A 149 1.41 2.57 15.03
CA GLN A 149 0.96 3.94 14.82
C GLN A 149 1.50 4.53 13.50
N ALA A 150 2.60 3.96 12.99
CA ALA A 150 3.15 4.32 11.69
C ALA A 150 3.59 3.09 10.88
N ILE A 151 3.32 3.10 9.57
CA ILE A 151 3.61 1.99 8.66
C ILE A 151 4.38 2.49 7.45
N ILE A 152 5.49 1.81 7.11
CA ILE A 152 6.17 2.03 5.82
C ILE A 152 5.52 1.11 4.78
N ILE A 153 4.61 1.68 4.00
CA ILE A 153 3.72 0.95 3.08
C ILE A 153 4.35 0.69 1.71
N GLY A 154 5.48 1.33 1.39
CA GLY A 154 6.05 1.26 0.05
C GLY A 154 7.27 2.14 -0.19
N VAL A 155 7.79 2.17 -1.40
CA VAL A 155 7.45 1.23 -2.50
C VAL A 155 8.46 0.08 -2.57
N LYS A 156 8.06 -1.04 -3.20
CA LYS A 156 8.98 -2.13 -3.51
C LYS A 156 10.20 -1.57 -4.26
N LYS A 157 11.39 -1.85 -3.71
CA LYS A 157 12.71 -1.37 -4.19
C LYS A 157 13.02 0.13 -3.97
N GLY A 158 12.19 0.86 -3.24
CA GLY A 158 12.42 2.28 -2.93
C GLY A 158 13.50 2.53 -1.87
N GLY A 159 13.76 1.57 -0.99
CA GLY A 159 14.71 1.74 0.14
C GLY A 159 14.10 1.48 1.52
N THR A 160 12.92 0.87 1.58
CA THR A 160 12.15 0.62 2.82
C THR A 160 12.94 -0.09 3.92
N ARG A 161 13.78 -1.08 3.58
CA ARG A 161 14.66 -1.74 4.57
C ARG A 161 15.68 -0.76 5.14
N ALA A 162 16.33 0.05 4.30
CA ALA A 162 17.31 1.03 4.78
C ALA A 162 16.66 2.01 5.75
N LEU A 163 15.50 2.56 5.37
CA LEU A 163 14.76 3.48 6.23
C LEU A 163 14.41 2.85 7.59
N LEU A 164 13.86 1.62 7.59
CA LEU A 164 13.49 0.97 8.86
C LEU A 164 14.71 0.72 9.75
N GLU A 165 15.81 0.20 9.21
CA GLU A 165 17.02 -0.04 10.00
C GLU A 165 17.61 1.26 10.55
N PHE A 166 17.55 2.36 9.80
CA PHE A 166 18.03 3.66 10.27
C PHE A 166 17.13 4.23 11.38
N LEU A 167 15.80 4.09 11.24
CA LEU A 167 14.84 4.54 12.25
C LEU A 167 14.96 3.78 13.57
N ARG A 168 15.28 2.48 13.54
CA ARG A 168 15.47 1.64 14.74
C ARG A 168 16.62 2.11 15.65
N VAL A 169 17.46 3.03 15.18
CA VAL A 169 18.47 3.68 16.03
C VAL A 169 17.83 4.64 17.03
N HIS A 170 16.63 5.16 16.74
CA HIS A 170 15.92 6.06 17.64
C HIS A 170 15.40 5.31 18.87
N PRO A 171 15.65 5.78 20.10
CA PRO A 171 15.23 5.09 21.33
C PRO A 171 13.71 4.90 21.45
N ASP A 172 12.93 5.80 20.83
CA ASP A 172 11.47 5.76 20.85
C ASP A 172 10.84 5.04 19.65
N ILE A 173 11.64 4.30 18.86
CA ILE A 173 11.10 3.47 17.76
C ILE A 173 11.33 2.00 18.09
N ARG A 174 10.25 1.21 17.95
CA ARG A 174 10.32 -0.26 17.98
C ARG A 174 9.61 -0.80 16.75
N ALA A 175 10.26 -1.70 16.04
CA ALA A 175 9.72 -2.20 14.78
C ALA A 175 9.80 -3.72 14.63
N VAL A 176 8.84 -4.27 13.88
CA VAL A 176 8.88 -5.67 13.43
C VAL A 176 10.06 -5.87 12.47
N GLY A 177 10.81 -6.95 12.65
CA GLY A 177 11.97 -7.25 11.78
C GLY A 177 11.57 -7.72 10.38
N ALA A 178 10.66 -8.70 10.33
CA ALA A 178 10.08 -9.25 9.10
C ALA A 178 9.02 -8.31 8.49
N GLU A 179 8.63 -8.57 7.24
CA GLU A 179 7.47 -7.91 6.61
C GLU A 179 6.21 -8.69 6.99
N PRO A 180 5.26 -8.13 7.77
CA PRO A 180 4.10 -8.89 8.25
C PRO A 180 3.16 -9.39 7.15
N HIS A 181 3.06 -8.67 6.03
CA HIS A 181 2.10 -8.97 4.97
C HIS A 181 0.66 -9.15 5.47
N PHE A 182 0.26 -8.35 6.47
CA PHE A 182 -1.06 -8.45 7.07
C PHE A 182 -2.13 -7.88 6.15
N PHE A 183 -1.96 -6.65 5.67
CA PHE A 183 -3.00 -5.96 4.89
C PHE A 183 -3.11 -6.41 3.42
N ASP A 184 -2.22 -7.30 2.96
CA ASP A 184 -2.23 -7.89 1.62
C ASP A 184 -2.46 -9.42 1.61
N ARG A 185 -1.75 -10.20 2.44
CA ARG A 185 -1.80 -11.68 2.37
C ARG A 185 -2.50 -12.34 3.56
N ASN A 186 -2.31 -11.79 4.76
CA ASN A 186 -2.64 -12.45 6.02
C ASN A 186 -3.82 -11.78 6.77
N TYR A 187 -4.66 -11.01 6.06
CA TYR A 187 -5.69 -10.17 6.69
C TYR A 187 -6.75 -10.98 7.46
N GLU A 188 -7.07 -12.17 6.96
CA GLU A 188 -8.06 -13.08 7.56
C GLU A 188 -7.63 -13.62 8.93
N ASN A 189 -6.36 -13.50 9.31
CA ASN A 189 -5.88 -13.91 10.63
C ASN A 189 -6.34 -12.94 11.74
N GLY A 190 -6.90 -11.79 11.38
CA GLY A 190 -7.45 -10.81 12.32
C GLY A 190 -6.41 -9.91 13.00
N LEU A 191 -6.90 -8.80 13.59
CA LEU A 191 -6.03 -7.78 14.19
C LEU A 191 -5.26 -8.27 15.42
N GLU A 192 -5.77 -9.26 16.14
CA GLU A 192 -5.06 -9.81 17.31
C GLU A 192 -3.80 -10.58 16.87
N TRP A 193 -3.90 -11.38 15.81
CA TRP A 193 -2.73 -12.01 15.20
C TRP A 193 -1.69 -10.97 14.77
N TYR A 194 -2.15 -9.89 14.14
CA TYR A 194 -1.26 -8.81 13.72
C TYR A 194 -0.58 -8.10 14.90
N ARG A 195 -1.33 -7.81 15.98
CA ARG A 195 -0.81 -7.24 17.22
C ARG A 195 0.24 -8.14 17.86
N GLU A 196 0.06 -9.46 17.82
CA GLU A 196 1.00 -10.41 18.40
C GLU A 196 2.35 -10.45 17.68
N LEU A 197 2.44 -10.00 16.43
CA LEU A 197 3.72 -9.82 15.74
C LEU A 197 4.49 -8.58 16.22
N MET A 198 3.82 -7.64 16.87
CA MET A 198 4.43 -6.37 17.26
C MET A 198 5.40 -6.55 18.44
N PRO A 199 6.52 -5.82 18.45
CA PRO A 199 7.38 -5.78 19.62
C PRO A 199 6.65 -5.16 20.82
N LYS A 200 7.02 -5.58 22.03
CA LYS A 200 6.61 -4.84 23.24
C LYS A 200 7.22 -3.44 23.21
N THR A 201 6.41 -2.47 23.58
CA THR A 201 6.77 -1.04 23.63
C THR A 201 6.47 -0.47 25.01
N LEU A 202 7.29 0.49 25.42
CA LEU A 202 7.03 1.34 26.59
C LEU A 202 6.16 2.53 26.18
N GLU A 203 5.65 3.24 27.19
CA GLU A 203 4.91 4.48 26.93
C GLU A 203 5.80 5.53 26.25
N GLY A 204 5.25 6.26 25.28
CA GLY A 204 5.99 7.20 24.42
C GLY A 204 6.69 6.58 23.21
N GLN A 205 6.91 5.26 23.16
CA GLN A 205 7.51 4.61 21.99
C GLN A 205 6.49 4.38 20.87
N ILE A 206 6.94 4.51 19.62
CA ILE A 206 6.17 4.24 18.41
C ILE A 206 6.46 2.82 17.93
N THR A 207 5.40 2.03 17.73
CA THR A 207 5.43 0.74 17.07
C THR A 207 5.33 0.93 15.57
N MET A 208 6.22 0.28 14.82
CA MET A 208 6.24 0.32 13.36
C MET A 208 6.38 -1.05 12.71
N GLU A 209 5.98 -1.12 11.45
CA GLU A 209 6.31 -2.21 10.53
C GLU A 209 6.58 -1.66 9.12
N LYS A 210 7.11 -2.52 8.25
CA LYS A 210 7.22 -2.21 6.84
C LYS A 210 6.82 -3.40 5.97
N THR A 211 5.95 -3.14 5.00
CA THR A 211 5.53 -4.10 3.99
C THR A 211 5.37 -3.37 2.65
N PRO A 212 6.36 -3.42 1.75
CA PRO A 212 6.39 -2.55 0.57
C PRO A 212 5.31 -2.81 -0.47
N SER A 213 4.64 -3.97 -0.42
CA SER A 213 3.54 -4.33 -1.32
C SER A 213 2.25 -3.57 -0.99
N TYR A 214 2.05 -3.11 0.25
CA TYR A 214 0.82 -2.45 0.65
C TYR A 214 0.47 -1.28 -0.27
N PHE A 215 1.47 -0.47 -0.68
CA PHE A 215 1.25 0.70 -1.52
C PHE A 215 0.46 0.41 -2.81
N VAL A 216 0.61 -0.80 -3.37
CA VAL A 216 -0.07 -1.22 -4.60
C VAL A 216 -1.21 -2.21 -4.36
N THR A 217 -1.43 -2.65 -3.11
CA THR A 217 -2.56 -3.51 -2.73
C THR A 217 -3.83 -2.67 -2.69
N ARG A 218 -4.82 -3.04 -3.52
CA ARG A 218 -6.06 -2.27 -3.71
C ARG A 218 -6.82 -2.07 -2.40
N GLU A 219 -6.91 -3.10 -1.56
CA GLU A 219 -7.70 -3.12 -0.33
C GLU A 219 -6.95 -2.55 0.88
N ALA A 220 -5.63 -2.37 0.79
CA ALA A 220 -4.81 -1.98 1.94
C ALA A 220 -5.19 -0.61 2.54
N PRO A 221 -5.49 0.45 1.75
CA PRO A 221 -5.91 1.73 2.33
C PRO A 221 -7.17 1.61 3.20
N ALA A 222 -8.19 0.91 2.70
CA ALA A 222 -9.44 0.69 3.42
C ALA A 222 -9.21 -0.11 4.71
N ARG A 223 -8.42 -1.18 4.64
CA ARG A 223 -8.12 -2.05 5.77
C ARG A 223 -7.30 -1.34 6.86
N ILE A 224 -6.30 -0.54 6.49
CA ILE A 224 -5.49 0.21 7.45
C ILE A 224 -6.33 1.33 8.09
N SER A 225 -7.17 2.02 7.30
CA SER A 225 -8.08 3.05 7.83
C SER A 225 -9.11 2.46 8.81
N ALA A 226 -9.60 1.24 8.54
CA ALA A 226 -10.47 0.50 9.45
C ALA A 226 -9.78 0.11 10.77
N MET A 227 -8.47 -0.16 10.74
CA MET A 227 -7.69 -0.40 11.96
C MET A 227 -7.55 0.89 12.79
N SER A 228 -7.11 1.98 12.17
CA SER A 228 -7.07 3.31 12.78
C SER A 228 -6.94 4.38 11.70
N ARG A 229 -7.85 5.37 11.74
CA ARG A 229 -7.84 6.51 10.82
C ARG A 229 -6.64 7.44 11.05
N ASP A 230 -6.03 7.40 12.23
CA ASP A 230 -4.90 8.26 12.61
C ASP A 230 -3.53 7.66 12.25
N THR A 231 -3.50 6.47 11.64
CA THR A 231 -2.26 5.81 11.23
C THR A 231 -1.44 6.73 10.31
N LYS A 232 -0.15 6.91 10.64
CA LYS A 232 0.79 7.64 9.78
C LYS A 232 1.41 6.69 8.75
N LEU A 233 1.51 7.14 7.51
CA LEU A 233 1.99 6.34 6.40
C LEU A 233 3.29 6.92 5.85
N ILE A 234 4.26 6.07 5.56
CA ILE A 234 5.52 6.47 4.95
C ILE A 234 5.71 5.71 3.64
N VAL A 235 6.03 6.44 2.58
CA VAL A 235 6.33 5.91 1.25
C VAL A 235 7.74 6.34 0.86
N VAL A 236 8.67 5.39 0.77
CA VAL A 236 10.00 5.61 0.23
C VAL A 236 9.93 5.44 -1.28
N VAL A 237 9.94 6.55 -2.01
CA VAL A 237 9.89 6.58 -3.47
C VAL A 237 11.29 6.63 -4.08
N ARG A 238 11.40 6.31 -5.36
CA ARG A 238 12.65 6.25 -6.13
C ARG A 238 12.32 6.54 -7.59
N ASP A 239 13.28 7.00 -8.40
CA ASP A 239 13.14 7.10 -9.86
C ASP A 239 12.47 5.80 -10.39
N PRO A 240 11.26 5.87 -10.97
CA PRO A 240 10.51 4.71 -11.40
C PRO A 240 11.27 3.79 -12.36
N VAL A 241 12.16 4.35 -13.20
CA VAL A 241 13.00 3.57 -14.12
C VAL A 241 14.02 2.76 -13.34
N THR A 242 14.79 3.41 -12.46
CA THR A 242 15.80 2.69 -11.66
C THR A 242 15.15 1.72 -10.67
N ARG A 243 13.93 2.03 -10.18
CA ARG A 243 13.11 1.14 -9.36
C ARG A 243 12.69 -0.11 -10.13
N ALA A 244 12.20 0.03 -11.37
CA ALA A 244 11.83 -1.08 -12.24
C ALA A 244 13.02 -2.00 -12.54
N ILE A 245 14.18 -1.42 -12.88
CA ILE A 245 15.43 -2.18 -13.10
C ILE A 245 15.84 -2.92 -11.83
N SER A 246 15.72 -2.28 -10.65
CA SER A 246 16.04 -2.92 -9.37
C SER A 246 15.08 -4.05 -8.99
N ASP A 247 13.84 -3.96 -9.45
CA ASP A 247 12.81 -4.99 -9.29
C ASP A 247 13.18 -6.21 -10.13
N TYR A 248 13.38 -5.99 -11.43
CA TYR A 248 13.86 -6.99 -12.37
C TYR A 248 15.15 -7.68 -11.90
N THR A 249 16.15 -6.91 -11.45
CA THR A 249 17.42 -7.46 -10.95
C THR A 249 17.22 -8.40 -9.76
N GLN A 250 16.24 -8.14 -8.90
CA GLN A 250 15.91 -9.04 -7.80
C GLN A 250 15.24 -10.32 -8.31
N THR A 251 14.31 -10.20 -9.25
CA THR A 251 13.67 -11.37 -9.88
C THR A 251 14.71 -12.23 -10.60
N LEU A 252 15.60 -11.62 -11.38
CA LEU A 252 16.70 -12.30 -12.08
C LEU A 252 17.62 -13.06 -11.12
N SER A 253 17.92 -12.49 -9.94
CA SER A 253 18.74 -13.18 -8.94
C SER A 253 18.09 -14.42 -8.31
N LYS A 254 16.75 -14.54 -8.41
CA LYS A 254 15.97 -15.69 -7.92
C LYS A 254 15.66 -16.69 -9.03
N ASN A 255 15.43 -16.19 -10.24
CA ASN A 255 15.16 -16.98 -11.43
C ASN A 255 16.02 -16.43 -12.58
N PRO A 256 17.19 -17.05 -12.85
CA PRO A 256 18.11 -16.61 -13.90
C PRO A 256 17.55 -16.76 -15.32
N ASP A 257 16.53 -17.59 -15.53
CA ASP A 257 16.01 -17.96 -16.85
C ASP A 257 14.92 -17.01 -17.36
N ILE A 258 14.63 -15.92 -16.63
CA ILE A 258 13.65 -14.93 -17.08
C ILE A 258 14.16 -14.16 -18.31
N PRO A 259 13.25 -13.68 -19.19
CA PRO A 259 13.64 -12.86 -20.33
C PRO A 259 14.39 -11.58 -19.92
N THR A 260 15.04 -10.93 -20.88
CA THR A 260 15.74 -9.66 -20.63
C THR A 260 14.76 -8.57 -20.20
N PHE A 261 15.27 -7.56 -19.49
CA PHE A 261 14.49 -6.39 -19.09
C PHE A 261 13.82 -5.72 -20.31
N GLU A 262 14.54 -5.59 -21.42
CA GLU A 262 14.03 -5.02 -22.67
C GLU A 262 12.88 -5.83 -23.25
N SER A 263 12.95 -7.17 -23.16
CA SER A 263 11.89 -8.05 -23.65
C SER A 263 10.61 -7.87 -22.86
N LEU A 264 10.71 -7.82 -21.53
CA LEU A 264 9.56 -7.66 -20.62
C LEU A 264 8.97 -6.24 -20.60
N THR A 265 9.73 -5.24 -21.05
CA THR A 265 9.30 -3.83 -21.00
C THR A 265 8.21 -3.53 -22.03
N PHE A 266 8.21 -4.19 -23.18
CA PHE A 266 7.32 -3.85 -24.29
C PHE A 266 6.31 -4.95 -24.58
N LYS A 267 5.03 -4.57 -24.68
CA LYS A 267 3.99 -5.43 -25.25
C LYS A 267 4.19 -5.58 -26.76
N ASN A 268 4.66 -4.52 -27.41
CA ASN A 268 5.09 -4.55 -28.81
C ASN A 268 6.32 -3.66 -28.99
N ARG A 269 7.46 -4.28 -29.27
CA ARG A 269 8.75 -3.58 -29.40
C ARG A 269 8.81 -2.67 -30.64
N THR A 270 8.19 -3.10 -31.74
CA THR A 270 8.18 -2.35 -33.01
C THR A 270 7.41 -1.03 -32.88
N THR A 271 6.26 -1.05 -32.21
CA THR A 271 5.47 0.17 -31.97
C THR A 271 5.96 0.98 -30.76
N GLY A 272 6.78 0.37 -29.90
CA GLY A 272 7.22 0.96 -28.65
C GLY A 272 6.18 0.97 -27.54
N LEU A 273 5.11 0.18 -27.70
CA LEU A 273 4.07 0.06 -26.69
C LEU A 273 4.62 -0.65 -25.45
N ILE A 274 4.74 0.10 -24.34
CA ILE A 274 5.18 -0.41 -23.04
C ILE A 274 4.11 -1.31 -22.44
N ASP A 275 4.52 -2.43 -21.86
CA ASP A 275 3.64 -3.32 -21.13
C ASP A 275 3.38 -2.80 -19.70
N THR A 276 2.28 -2.08 -19.51
CA THR A 276 1.85 -1.59 -18.20
C THR A 276 1.25 -2.67 -17.31
N SER A 277 1.00 -3.88 -17.84
CA SER A 277 0.54 -5.02 -17.04
C SER A 277 1.70 -5.69 -16.29
N TRP A 278 2.93 -5.50 -16.76
CA TRP A 278 4.10 -5.96 -16.04
C TRP A 278 4.26 -5.22 -14.71
N SER A 279 4.29 -5.97 -13.61
CA SER A 279 4.35 -5.42 -12.26
C SER A 279 5.53 -4.47 -12.03
N ALA A 280 6.68 -4.70 -12.67
CA ALA A 280 7.83 -3.80 -12.55
C ALA A 280 7.57 -2.42 -13.20
N ILE A 281 6.64 -2.31 -14.14
CA ILE A 281 6.21 -1.02 -14.68
C ILE A 281 5.09 -0.44 -13.83
N GLN A 282 4.07 -1.24 -13.56
CA GLN A 282 2.85 -0.80 -12.87
C GLN A 282 3.15 -0.17 -11.50
N ILE A 283 4.08 -0.72 -10.71
CA ILE A 283 4.44 -0.20 -9.38
C ILE A 283 5.00 1.23 -9.46
N GLY A 284 5.69 1.58 -10.56
CA GLY A 284 6.31 2.89 -10.76
C GLY A 284 5.32 4.03 -11.03
N ILE A 285 4.05 3.73 -11.30
CA ILE A 285 3.01 4.72 -11.59
C ILE A 285 2.46 5.28 -10.26
N TYR A 286 3.30 5.97 -9.50
CA TYR A 286 3.01 6.35 -8.11
C TYR A 286 1.74 7.19 -7.95
N ALA A 287 1.49 8.12 -8.87
CA ALA A 287 0.30 8.97 -8.84
C ALA A 287 -1.01 8.15 -8.83
N LYS A 288 -1.08 7.08 -9.65
CA LYS A 288 -2.24 6.20 -9.73
C LYS A 288 -2.51 5.49 -8.40
N HIS A 289 -1.45 4.99 -7.76
CA HIS A 289 -1.58 4.31 -6.47
C HIS A 289 -1.93 5.31 -5.37
N LEU A 290 -1.34 6.50 -5.40
CA LEU A 290 -1.64 7.56 -4.44
C LEU A 290 -3.12 8.00 -4.50
N ASP A 291 -3.74 8.06 -5.68
CA ASP A 291 -5.18 8.32 -5.81
C ASP A 291 -6.04 7.30 -5.01
N ASN A 292 -5.58 6.04 -4.88
CA ASN A 292 -6.26 5.04 -4.03
C ASN A 292 -6.09 5.33 -2.54
N TRP A 293 -4.90 5.75 -2.10
CA TRP A 293 -4.64 6.07 -0.70
C TRP A 293 -5.37 7.33 -0.22
N LEU A 294 -5.47 8.34 -1.08
CA LEU A 294 -6.10 9.62 -0.75
C LEU A 294 -7.63 9.54 -0.58
N GLN A 295 -8.26 8.43 -0.97
CA GLN A 295 -9.66 8.16 -0.65
C GLN A 295 -9.89 7.87 0.84
N TYR A 296 -8.84 7.47 1.56
CA TYR A 296 -8.93 7.00 2.96
C TYR A 296 -8.07 7.79 3.94
N PHE A 297 -6.97 8.40 3.46
CA PHE A 297 -6.04 9.14 4.29
C PHE A 297 -5.80 10.55 3.73
N PRO A 298 -5.80 11.59 4.58
CA PRO A 298 -5.41 12.93 4.15
C PRO A 298 -3.91 12.98 3.82
N MET A 299 -3.53 13.85 2.89
CA MET A 299 -2.14 14.02 2.45
C MET A 299 -1.18 14.26 3.63
N GLY A 300 -1.60 14.99 4.66
CA GLY A 300 -0.78 15.27 5.86
C GLY A 300 -0.44 14.04 6.72
N GLN A 301 -1.11 12.90 6.51
CA GLN A 301 -0.78 11.61 7.14
C GLN A 301 0.12 10.73 6.27
N ILE A 302 0.57 11.19 5.11
CA ILE A 302 1.44 10.44 4.20
C ILE A 302 2.74 11.21 3.99
N LEU A 303 3.86 10.64 4.43
CA LEU A 303 5.19 11.18 4.15
C LEU A 303 5.82 10.46 2.96
N PHE A 304 6.29 11.25 1.99
CA PHE A 304 7.11 10.75 0.89
C PHE A 304 8.60 11.04 1.13
N VAL A 305 9.36 9.95 1.25
CA VAL A 305 10.82 9.95 1.48
C VAL A 305 11.51 9.71 0.14
N SER A 306 12.52 10.52 -0.18
CA SER A 306 13.33 10.34 -1.38
C SER A 306 14.34 9.22 -1.16
N GLY A 307 14.24 8.15 -1.93
CA GLY A 307 15.18 7.03 -1.90
C GLY A 307 16.58 7.43 -2.38
N GLU A 308 16.68 8.35 -3.35
CA GLU A 308 17.94 8.93 -3.80
C GLU A 308 18.61 9.71 -2.67
N ARG A 309 17.85 10.58 -1.99
CA ARG A 309 18.38 11.38 -0.89
C ARG A 309 18.65 10.55 0.35
N LEU A 310 17.92 9.45 0.59
CA LEU A 310 18.22 8.49 1.64
C LEU A 310 19.60 7.83 1.46
N ILE A 311 20.12 7.78 0.22
CA ILE A 311 21.47 7.30 -0.08
C ILE A 311 22.49 8.42 0.07
N SER A 312 22.23 9.60 -0.51
CA SER A 312 23.21 10.70 -0.56
C SER A 312 23.30 11.50 0.74
N ASP A 313 22.19 11.66 1.45
CA ASP A 313 22.03 12.43 2.70
C ASP A 313 21.01 11.73 3.63
N PRO A 314 21.36 10.56 4.20
CA PRO A 314 20.46 9.81 5.08
C PRO A 314 20.03 10.63 6.30
N ALA A 315 20.93 11.44 6.88
CA ALA A 315 20.61 12.25 8.05
C ALA A 315 19.55 13.32 7.74
N GLY A 316 19.64 13.97 6.58
CA GLY A 316 18.64 14.96 6.16
C GLY A 316 17.25 14.36 5.94
N GLU A 317 17.16 13.18 5.30
CA GLU A 317 15.86 12.48 5.15
C GLU A 317 15.32 11.97 6.48
N LEU A 318 16.16 11.41 7.35
CA LEU A 318 15.76 10.97 8.68
C LEU A 318 15.31 12.13 9.58
N GLY A 319 15.83 13.35 9.37
CA GLY A 319 15.33 14.56 10.02
C GLY A 319 13.85 14.82 9.69
N ARG A 320 13.46 14.70 8.42
CA ARG A 320 12.06 14.86 7.98
C ARG A 320 11.15 13.77 8.54
N VAL A 321 11.65 12.53 8.59
CA VAL A 321 10.88 11.39 9.11
C VAL A 321 10.65 11.50 10.61
N GLN A 322 11.66 11.93 11.38
CA GLN A 322 11.51 12.16 12.82
C GLN A 322 10.43 13.23 13.11
N ASP A 323 10.47 14.36 12.40
CA ASP A 323 9.46 15.42 12.57
C ASP A 323 8.05 14.93 12.23
N PHE A 324 7.90 14.22 11.11
CA PHE A 324 6.62 13.68 10.69
C PHE A 324 6.02 12.71 11.72
N LEU A 325 6.87 11.92 12.37
CA LEU A 325 6.48 11.00 13.44
C LEU A 325 6.31 11.70 14.80
N GLY A 326 6.61 12.99 14.92
CA GLY A 326 6.57 13.73 16.19
C GLY A 326 7.69 13.33 17.16
N LEU A 327 8.79 12.79 16.63
CA LEU A 327 9.95 12.37 17.41
C LEU A 327 10.97 13.49 17.54
N LYS A 328 11.75 13.45 18.61
CA LYS A 328 12.94 14.30 18.74
C LYS A 328 13.94 13.94 17.64
N ARG A 329 14.59 14.95 17.03
CA ARG A 329 15.68 14.71 16.07
C ARG A 329 16.95 14.23 16.78
N ILE A 330 17.06 12.91 16.98
CA ILE A 330 18.22 12.24 17.59
C ILE A 330 19.14 11.68 16.51
N ILE A 331 18.56 11.06 15.47
CA ILE A 331 19.31 10.52 14.34
C ILE A 331 19.86 11.68 13.52
N THR A 332 21.18 11.68 13.35
CA THR A 332 22.00 12.74 12.74
C THR A 332 23.12 12.13 11.90
N ASP A 333 23.88 12.96 11.19
CA ASP A 333 25.07 12.62 10.41
C ASP A 333 26.07 11.73 11.17
N LYS A 334 26.22 11.95 12.48
CA LYS A 334 27.11 11.18 13.34
C LYS A 334 26.79 9.68 13.37
N HIS A 335 25.55 9.28 13.09
CA HIS A 335 25.13 7.88 13.10
C HIS A 335 25.52 7.13 11.83
N PHE A 336 25.93 7.83 10.78
CA PHE A 336 26.23 7.25 9.48
C PHE A 336 27.72 7.32 9.15
N TYR A 337 28.17 6.37 8.35
CA TYR A 337 29.43 6.43 7.61
C TYR A 337 29.21 5.87 6.20
N PHE A 338 29.96 6.36 5.22
CA PHE A 338 29.87 5.86 3.85
C PHE A 338 30.85 4.70 3.64
N ASN A 339 30.36 3.56 3.17
CA ASN A 339 31.20 2.44 2.81
C ASN A 339 31.51 2.49 1.30
N GLN A 340 32.75 2.87 0.94
CA GLN A 340 33.17 3.02 -0.45
C GLN A 340 33.10 1.72 -1.24
N THR A 341 33.46 0.59 -0.63
CA THR A 341 33.39 -0.74 -1.27
C THR A 341 31.95 -1.15 -1.57
N LYS A 342 31.02 -0.84 -0.66
CA LYS A 342 29.59 -1.14 -0.85
C LYS A 342 28.92 -0.11 -1.78
N GLY A 343 29.37 1.13 -1.77
CA GLY A 343 28.75 2.26 -2.47
C GLY A 343 27.49 2.81 -1.79
N PHE A 344 27.28 2.52 -0.50
CA PHE A 344 26.08 2.93 0.25
C PHE A 344 26.44 3.41 1.67
N PRO A 345 25.61 4.28 2.28
CA PRO A 345 25.74 4.61 3.69
C PRO A 345 25.41 3.41 4.58
N CYS A 346 26.13 3.32 5.70
CA CYS A 346 25.99 2.30 6.73
C CYS A 346 25.86 2.96 8.11
N LEU A 347 25.33 2.22 9.09
CA LEU A 347 25.20 2.67 10.47
C LEU A 347 26.50 2.46 11.23
N LYS A 348 27.02 3.50 11.92
CA LYS A 348 28.20 3.35 12.80
C LYS A 348 27.91 2.45 14.00
N LYS A 349 26.67 2.48 14.49
CA LYS A 349 26.14 1.60 15.54
C LYS A 349 24.71 1.23 15.19
N ALA A 350 24.41 -0.06 15.10
CA ALA A 350 23.04 -0.53 14.91
C ALA A 350 22.29 -0.63 16.24
N GLU A 351 20.97 -0.73 16.18
CA GLU A 351 20.14 -1.02 17.34
C GLU A 351 20.64 -2.30 18.04
N GLY A 352 20.91 -2.22 19.34
CA GLY A 352 21.37 -3.36 20.14
C GLY A 352 22.80 -3.85 19.85
N SER A 353 23.59 -3.14 19.03
CA SER A 353 24.97 -3.52 18.71
C SER A 353 25.94 -2.34 18.83
N SER A 354 27.12 -2.60 19.40
CA SER A 354 28.22 -1.64 19.44
C SER A 354 29.02 -1.57 18.13
N LYS A 355 28.77 -2.50 17.20
CA LYS A 355 29.52 -2.62 15.94
C LYS A 355 28.84 -1.87 14.78
N PRO A 356 29.60 -1.42 13.77
CA PRO A 356 29.04 -0.90 12.53
C PRO A 356 28.19 -1.95 11.81
N HIS A 357 27.16 -1.48 11.11
CA HIS A 357 26.25 -2.32 10.34
C HIS A 357 25.98 -1.73 8.95
N CYS A 358 26.35 -2.49 7.94
CA CYS A 358 25.92 -2.28 6.57
C CYS A 358 24.79 -3.25 6.22
N LEU A 359 23.86 -2.82 5.38
CA LEU A 359 22.84 -3.71 4.84
C LEU A 359 23.50 -4.89 4.09
N GLY A 360 22.87 -6.07 4.15
CA GLY A 360 23.40 -7.30 3.54
C GLY A 360 23.56 -7.25 2.01
N LYS A 361 24.13 -8.33 1.44
CA LYS A 361 24.43 -8.48 0.00
C LYS A 361 23.19 -8.31 -0.89
N THR A 362 22.00 -8.62 -0.37
CA THR A 362 20.73 -8.46 -1.09
C THR A 362 20.26 -7.00 -1.22
N LYS A 363 20.98 -6.03 -0.65
CA LYS A 363 20.66 -4.60 -0.73
C LYS A 363 21.82 -3.86 -1.42
N GLY A 364 21.51 -3.19 -2.53
CA GLY A 364 22.50 -2.58 -3.41
C GLY A 364 23.09 -3.56 -4.44
N ARG A 365 22.26 -4.38 -5.08
CA ARG A 365 22.71 -5.28 -6.16
C ARG A 365 23.16 -4.45 -7.36
N THR A 366 24.21 -4.89 -8.04
CA THR A 366 24.59 -4.37 -9.35
C THR A 366 23.46 -4.61 -10.35
N HIS A 367 23.06 -3.56 -11.05
CA HIS A 367 22.02 -3.65 -12.08
C HIS A 367 22.64 -4.11 -13.41
N PRO A 368 21.90 -4.88 -14.23
CA PRO A 368 22.33 -5.16 -15.59
C PRO A 368 22.38 -3.87 -16.41
N ASN A 369 23.23 -3.85 -17.43
CA ASN A 369 23.26 -2.74 -18.37
C ASN A 369 22.01 -2.81 -19.26
N ILE A 370 21.20 -1.75 -19.26
CA ILE A 370 19.96 -1.68 -20.04
C ILE A 370 20.19 -0.80 -21.26
N HIS A 371 19.66 -1.21 -22.41
CA HIS A 371 19.81 -0.43 -23.64
C HIS A 371 19.32 1.02 -23.47
N PRO A 372 20.14 2.05 -23.80
CA PRO A 372 19.81 3.45 -23.53
C PRO A 372 18.46 3.92 -24.11
N GLU A 373 18.09 3.42 -25.30
CA GLU A 373 16.80 3.73 -25.92
C GLU A 373 15.62 3.23 -25.07
N VAL A 374 15.75 2.06 -24.44
CA VAL A 374 14.70 1.51 -23.57
C VAL A 374 14.56 2.33 -22.30
N VAL A 375 15.69 2.76 -21.72
CA VAL A 375 15.72 3.70 -20.59
C VAL A 375 15.01 5.00 -20.95
N GLN A 376 15.33 5.57 -22.13
CA GLN A 376 14.71 6.82 -22.58
C GLN A 376 13.20 6.67 -22.77
N ARG A 377 12.74 5.61 -23.45
CA ARG A 377 11.30 5.33 -23.63
C ARG A 377 10.58 5.16 -22.30
N LEU A 378 11.20 4.51 -21.31
CA LEU A 378 10.62 4.41 -19.97
C LEU A 378 10.57 5.75 -19.25
N ARG A 379 11.61 6.60 -19.37
CA ARG A 379 11.57 7.97 -18.83
C ARG A 379 10.44 8.77 -19.44
N ASP A 380 10.30 8.74 -20.75
CA ASP A 380 9.23 9.45 -21.46
C ASP A 380 7.84 8.93 -21.06
N PHE A 381 7.70 7.62 -20.84
CA PHE A 381 6.47 7.03 -20.31
C PHE A 381 6.14 7.47 -18.89
N TYR A 382 7.12 7.51 -17.98
CA TYR A 382 6.87 7.88 -16.59
C TYR A 382 6.70 9.38 -16.38
N ARG A 383 7.33 10.23 -17.19
CA ARG A 383 7.31 11.69 -17.06
C ARG A 383 5.93 12.29 -16.75
N PRO A 384 4.85 12.02 -17.53
CA PRO A 384 3.53 12.59 -17.20
C PRO A 384 3.01 12.14 -15.82
N PHE A 385 3.28 10.90 -15.41
CA PHE A 385 2.89 10.39 -14.09
C PHE A 385 3.74 10.98 -12.96
N ASN A 386 5.03 11.21 -13.21
CA ASN A 386 5.94 11.85 -12.27
C ASN A 386 5.53 13.30 -12.03
N MET A 387 5.25 14.06 -13.09
CA MET A 387 4.77 15.44 -12.96
C MET A 387 3.45 15.51 -12.16
N LYS A 388 2.50 14.60 -12.43
CA LYS A 388 1.28 14.47 -11.61
C LYS A 388 1.63 14.18 -10.15
N PHE A 389 2.52 13.23 -9.89
CA PHE A 389 2.93 12.86 -8.54
C PHE A 389 3.62 14.01 -7.79
N TYR A 390 4.46 14.80 -8.47
CA TYR A 390 5.10 15.99 -7.89
C TYR A 390 4.07 17.05 -7.51
N GLN A 391 3.07 17.26 -8.36
CA GLN A 391 1.97 18.17 -8.08
C GLN A 391 1.14 17.69 -6.88
N MET A 392 0.77 16.40 -6.85
CA MET A 392 0.01 15.82 -5.75
C MET A 392 0.74 15.95 -4.40
N THR A 393 2.04 15.68 -4.39
CA THR A 393 2.84 15.67 -3.15
C THR A 393 3.39 17.05 -2.77
N GLY A 394 3.32 18.04 -3.68
CA GLY A 394 3.96 19.33 -3.49
C GLY A 394 5.49 19.25 -3.45
N HIS A 395 6.09 18.20 -4.01
CA HIS A 395 7.53 17.97 -3.97
C HIS A 395 8.05 17.38 -5.29
N ASN A 396 9.05 18.03 -5.88
CA ASN A 396 9.77 17.50 -7.03
C ASN A 396 10.94 16.63 -6.57
N PHE A 397 10.94 15.35 -6.95
CA PHE A 397 11.97 14.38 -6.58
C PHE A 397 13.18 14.33 -7.55
N GLY A 398 13.15 15.10 -8.64
CA GLY A 398 14.28 15.28 -9.55
C GLY A 398 14.55 14.08 -10.46
N TRP A 399 13.52 13.36 -10.89
CA TRP A 399 13.67 12.21 -11.81
C TRP A 399 13.56 12.60 -13.30
N ASP A 400 13.07 13.82 -13.58
CA ASP A 400 12.77 14.35 -14.91
C ASP A 400 13.43 15.72 -15.15
#